data_AF-A0A6P1L8L7-F1
#
_entry.id   AF-A0A6P1L8L7-F1
#
_cell.length_a   1.000
_cell.length_b   1.000
_cell.length_c   1.000
_cell.angle_alpha   90.00
_cell.angle_beta   90.00
_cell.angle_gamma   90.00
#
_symmetry.space_group_name_H-M   'P 1'
#
loop_
_entity.id
_entity.type
_entity.pdbx_description
1 polymer ?
#
loop_
_entity_poly.entity_id
_entity_poly.type
_entity_poly.pdbx_seq_one_letter_code
_entity_poly.pdbx_strand_id
1 'polypeptide(L)'
;MGKRKRKNHNPPFPWMVEEDNLFIAPTGNEIVTDAGWEKISFEEARKLFSPETFQEWYELFLENTDISEILSESNIDIDLDDESVIDNFLQRSNWAPKQVNLVVAKAIYKNYAWVRGLMISTPDVEEPYFHNYEMEAIRLGVKLRKYIKEDIPVINDCKDAVRHLHGRYTLIGWQPRNCVTAAHNLKISKATKVYSQLLWDEDWVDEEDEIY
;
A
#
# COMPACT_ATOMS: atom_id res chain seq x y z
N MET A 1 -46.50 3.79 -21.76
CA MET A 1 -45.81 2.79 -20.92
C MET A 1 -44.32 3.15 -20.89
N GLY A 2 -43.87 3.78 -19.81
CA GLY A 2 -42.47 4.22 -19.68
C GLY A 2 -41.54 3.04 -19.40
N LYS A 3 -40.51 2.85 -20.22
CA LYS A 3 -39.44 1.88 -19.97
C LYS A 3 -38.75 2.27 -18.66
N ARG A 4 -38.92 1.46 -17.59
CA ARG A 4 -38.11 1.58 -16.38
C ARG A 4 -36.64 1.39 -16.78
N LYS A 5 -35.81 2.42 -16.55
CA LYS A 5 -34.34 2.29 -16.63
C LYS A 5 -33.94 1.12 -15.72
N ARG A 6 -33.16 0.17 -16.25
CA ARG A 6 -32.56 -0.89 -15.45
C ARG A 6 -31.74 -0.20 -14.36
N LYS A 7 -32.04 -0.49 -13.09
CA LYS A 7 -31.12 -0.19 -12.00
C LYS A 7 -29.82 -0.91 -12.34
N ASN A 8 -28.70 -0.20 -12.39
CA ASN A 8 -27.38 -0.82 -12.45
C ASN A 8 -27.28 -1.71 -11.20
N HIS A 9 -27.50 -3.00 -11.39
CA HIS A 9 -27.32 -3.97 -10.33
C HIS A 9 -25.83 -4.27 -10.35
N ASN A 10 -25.07 -3.63 -9.45
CA ASN A 10 -23.70 -4.07 -9.24
C ASN A 10 -23.76 -5.56 -8.88
N PRO A 11 -22.98 -6.42 -9.58
CA PRO A 11 -23.01 -7.85 -9.31
C PRO A 11 -22.64 -8.09 -7.84
N PRO A 12 -23.37 -8.96 -7.11
CA PRO A 12 -23.10 -9.17 -5.69
C PRO A 12 -21.72 -9.81 -5.41
N PHE A 13 -21.03 -10.28 -6.44
CA PHE A 13 -19.70 -10.87 -6.34
C PHE A 13 -18.75 -10.33 -7.41
N PRO A 14 -17.49 -10.01 -7.06
CA PRO A 14 -16.50 -9.46 -7.99
C PRO A 14 -16.26 -10.33 -9.23
N TRP A 15 -16.23 -11.66 -9.09
CA TRP A 15 -15.97 -12.61 -10.20
C TRP A 15 -17.05 -12.65 -11.28
N MET A 16 -18.19 -11.97 -11.08
CA MET A 16 -19.24 -11.84 -12.09
C MET A 16 -19.09 -10.58 -12.96
N VAL A 17 -18.10 -9.72 -12.69
CA VAL A 17 -17.77 -8.60 -13.57
C VAL A 17 -16.90 -9.14 -14.71
N GLU A 18 -17.45 -9.15 -15.92
CA GLU A 18 -16.69 -9.51 -17.12
C GLU A 18 -15.50 -8.57 -17.30
N GLU A 19 -14.37 -9.11 -17.74
CA GLU A 19 -13.13 -8.34 -17.89
C GLU A 19 -13.28 -7.14 -18.83
N ASP A 20 -14.06 -7.27 -19.90
CA ASP A 20 -14.34 -6.20 -20.86
C ASP A 20 -15.05 -5.00 -20.20
N ASN A 21 -15.74 -5.21 -19.08
CA ASN A 21 -16.37 -4.13 -18.32
C ASN A 21 -15.40 -3.41 -17.36
N LEU A 22 -14.22 -3.99 -17.11
CA LEU A 22 -13.19 -3.38 -16.26
C LEU A 22 -12.28 -2.44 -17.05
N PHE A 23 -12.14 -2.66 -18.36
CA PHE A 23 -11.21 -1.90 -19.19
C PHE A 23 -11.69 -0.46 -19.41
N ILE A 24 -10.80 0.51 -19.17
CA ILE A 24 -11.02 1.90 -19.55
C ILE A 24 -10.00 2.27 -20.63
N ALA A 25 -10.47 2.84 -21.74
CA ALA A 25 -9.60 3.28 -22.82
C ALA A 25 -8.68 4.43 -22.36
N PRO A 26 -7.40 4.47 -22.80
CA PRO A 26 -6.51 5.59 -22.52
C PRO A 26 -7.03 6.90 -23.13
N THR A 27 -7.23 7.88 -22.26
CA THR A 27 -7.61 9.27 -22.52
C THR A 27 -6.44 10.23 -22.32
N GLY A 28 -5.39 9.82 -21.56
CA GLY A 28 -4.26 10.68 -21.19
C GLY A 28 -4.58 11.64 -20.06
N ASN A 29 -5.75 11.50 -19.43
CA ASN A 29 -6.22 12.30 -18.32
C ASN A 29 -6.77 11.39 -17.20
N GLU A 30 -5.94 10.46 -16.74
CA GLU A 30 -6.24 9.53 -15.66
C GLU A 30 -5.35 9.74 -14.45
N ILE A 31 -5.85 9.30 -13.30
CA ILE A 31 -5.01 9.03 -12.13
C ILE A 31 -4.45 7.62 -12.28
N VAL A 32 -3.12 7.51 -12.36
CA VAL A 32 -2.42 6.22 -12.41
C VAL A 32 -2.07 5.76 -11.01
N THR A 33 -2.36 4.49 -10.69
CA THR A 33 -2.07 3.90 -9.38
C THR A 33 -1.34 2.57 -9.51
N ASP A 34 -0.46 2.28 -8.56
CA ASP A 34 0.36 1.06 -8.48
C ASP A 34 0.76 0.82 -7.02
N ALA A 35 0.92 -0.45 -6.64
CA ALA A 35 1.55 -0.84 -5.40
C ALA A 35 2.92 -1.49 -5.65
N GLY A 36 3.84 -1.34 -4.69
CA GLY A 36 5.16 -1.96 -4.82
C GLY A 36 6.02 -1.80 -3.59
N TRP A 37 7.25 -2.32 -3.68
CA TRP A 37 8.23 -2.22 -2.61
C TRP A 37 9.18 -1.04 -2.80
N GLU A 38 9.54 -0.42 -1.70
CA GLU A 38 10.60 0.58 -1.62
C GLU A 38 11.51 0.30 -0.43
N LYS A 39 12.81 0.27 -0.66
CA LYS A 39 13.80 0.14 0.40
C LYS A 39 14.08 1.52 0.99
N ILE A 40 13.81 1.69 2.28
CA ILE A 40 13.95 2.95 3.01
C ILE A 40 14.76 2.77 4.29
N SER A 41 15.17 3.88 4.92
CA SER A 41 15.80 3.79 6.24
C SER A 41 14.79 3.41 7.33
N PHE A 42 15.26 2.71 8.36
CA PHE A 42 14.41 2.33 9.51
C PHE A 42 13.79 3.55 10.20
N GLU A 43 14.55 4.63 10.34
CA GLU A 43 14.07 5.90 10.91
C GLU A 43 12.99 6.58 10.08
N GLU A 44 13.00 6.41 8.75
CA GLU A 44 11.90 6.88 7.90
C GLU A 44 10.67 5.99 8.04
N ALA A 45 10.85 4.68 8.08
CA ALA A 45 9.76 3.72 8.26
C ALA A 45 9.01 3.99 9.57
N ARG A 46 9.74 4.24 10.66
CA ARG A 46 9.18 4.54 11.98
C ARG A 46 8.23 5.75 11.99
N LYS A 47 8.40 6.71 11.07
CA LYS A 47 7.53 7.90 10.97
C LYS A 47 6.20 7.61 10.27
N LEU A 48 6.08 6.46 9.59
CA LEU A 48 4.91 6.11 8.79
C LEU A 48 3.88 5.29 9.56
N PHE A 49 4.23 4.73 10.71
CA PHE A 49 3.38 3.86 11.51
C PHE A 49 3.17 4.41 12.91
N SER A 50 2.10 3.98 13.58
CA SER A 50 1.98 4.27 15.01
C SER A 50 3.12 3.59 15.79
N PRO A 51 3.51 4.13 16.97
CA PRO A 51 4.50 3.49 17.81
C PRO A 51 4.17 2.03 18.13
N GLU A 52 2.89 1.71 18.33
CA GLU A 52 2.41 0.37 18.66
C GLU A 52 2.58 -0.60 17.49
N THR A 53 2.08 -0.24 16.31
CA THR A 53 2.21 -1.07 15.10
C THR A 53 3.67 -1.30 14.73
N PHE A 54 4.52 -0.28 14.90
CA PHE A 54 5.94 -0.41 14.62
C PHE A 54 6.65 -1.32 15.62
N GLN A 55 6.29 -1.25 16.90
CA GLN A 55 6.86 -2.10 17.95
C GLN A 55 6.49 -3.57 17.75
N GLU A 56 5.22 -3.87 17.46
CA GLU A 56 4.75 -5.23 17.15
C GLU A 56 5.50 -5.83 15.95
N TRP A 57 5.68 -5.04 14.88
CA TRP A 57 6.48 -5.47 13.73
C TRP A 57 7.94 -5.75 14.11
N TYR A 58 8.54 -4.90 14.93
CA TYR A 58 9.94 -5.03 15.32
C TYR A 58 10.20 -6.28 16.18
N GLU A 59 9.27 -6.60 17.09
CA GLU A 59 9.32 -7.83 17.89
C GLU A 59 9.24 -9.09 17.00
N LEU A 60 8.29 -9.14 16.08
CA LEU A 60 8.18 -10.23 15.10
C LEU A 60 9.42 -10.35 14.21
N PHE A 61 10.00 -9.21 13.80
CA PHE A 61 11.24 -9.22 13.02
C PHE A 61 12.38 -9.89 13.79
N LEU A 62 12.56 -9.54 15.07
CA LEU A 62 13.60 -10.13 15.92
C LEU A 62 13.38 -11.63 16.15
N GLU A 63 12.14 -12.07 16.35
CA GLU A 63 11.81 -13.51 16.54
C GLU A 63 12.20 -14.37 15.33
N ASN A 64 12.19 -13.80 14.12
CA ASN A 64 12.48 -14.52 12.87
C ASN A 64 13.88 -14.23 12.31
N THR A 65 14.67 -13.38 12.96
CA THR A 65 16.02 -13.02 12.52
C THR A 65 17.06 -13.88 13.23
N ASP A 66 18.08 -14.33 12.50
CA ASP A 66 19.23 -15.00 13.12
C ASP A 66 20.03 -14.00 13.96
N ILE A 67 19.94 -14.15 15.28
CA ILE A 67 20.58 -13.27 16.26
C ILE A 67 22.10 -13.30 16.12
N SER A 68 22.69 -14.38 15.62
CA SER A 68 24.14 -14.46 15.42
C SER A 68 24.64 -13.43 14.40
N GLU A 69 23.84 -13.10 13.38
CA GLU A 69 24.15 -12.05 12.40
C GLU A 69 24.15 -10.67 13.06
N ILE A 70 23.15 -10.39 13.91
CA ILE A 70 23.01 -9.12 14.65
C ILE A 70 24.23 -8.88 15.55
N LEU A 71 24.67 -9.92 16.27
CA LEU A 71 25.81 -9.85 17.17
C LEU A 71 27.13 -9.65 16.41
N SER A 72 27.29 -10.34 15.28
CA SER A 72 28.44 -10.16 14.38
C SER A 72 28.51 -8.72 13.85
N GLU A 73 27.38 -8.18 13.37
CA GLU A 73 27.29 -6.79 12.91
C GLU A 73 27.58 -5.77 14.02
N SER A 74 27.18 -6.11 15.25
CA SER A 74 27.39 -5.27 16.43
C SER A 74 28.78 -5.45 17.05
N ASN A 75 29.60 -6.36 16.52
CA ASN A 75 30.90 -6.76 17.06
C ASN A 75 30.84 -7.15 18.55
N ILE A 76 29.83 -7.94 18.90
CA ILE A 76 29.55 -8.42 20.26
C ILE A 76 29.74 -9.93 20.29
N ASP A 77 30.50 -10.40 21.27
CA ASP A 77 30.79 -11.80 21.51
C ASP A 77 30.06 -12.23 22.79
N ILE A 78 28.89 -12.86 22.62
CA ILE A 78 28.08 -13.43 23.70
C ILE A 78 27.78 -14.89 23.38
N ASP A 79 27.60 -15.68 24.44
CA ASP A 79 27.20 -17.07 24.30
C ASP A 79 25.77 -17.14 23.75
N LEU A 80 25.61 -17.78 22.58
CA LEU A 80 24.32 -17.96 21.93
C LEU A 80 23.43 -18.97 22.67
N ASP A 81 24.01 -19.80 23.54
CA ASP A 81 23.27 -20.76 24.35
C ASP A 81 22.64 -20.11 25.62
N ASP A 82 22.95 -18.84 25.92
CA ASP A 82 22.39 -18.08 27.04
C ASP A 82 21.35 -17.05 26.59
N GLU A 83 20.09 -17.50 26.47
CA GLU A 83 18.93 -16.67 26.11
C GLU A 83 18.82 -15.40 26.99
N SER A 84 19.20 -15.48 28.27
CA SER A 84 19.10 -14.34 29.19
C SER A 84 20.08 -13.21 28.86
N VAL A 85 21.24 -13.55 28.29
CA VAL A 85 22.25 -12.58 27.86
C VAL A 85 21.85 -11.96 26.53
N ILE A 86 21.27 -12.74 25.62
CA ILE A 86 20.71 -12.26 24.35
C ILE A 86 19.59 -11.24 24.60
N ASP A 87 18.61 -11.56 25.45
CA ASP A 87 17.51 -10.65 25.78
C ASP A 87 18.01 -9.35 26.40
N ASN A 88 18.97 -9.45 27.33
CA ASN A 88 19.59 -8.27 27.94
C ASN A 88 20.33 -7.41 26.92
N PHE A 89 20.98 -8.02 25.91
CA PHE A 89 21.62 -7.29 24.83
C PHE A 89 20.59 -6.57 23.95
N LEU A 90 19.57 -7.27 23.47
CA LEU A 90 18.54 -6.70 22.59
C LEU A 90 17.80 -5.54 23.28
N GLN A 91 17.45 -5.70 24.57
CA GLN A 91 16.79 -4.64 25.35
C GLN A 91 17.68 -3.41 25.59
N ARG A 92 19.00 -3.59 25.71
CA ARG A 92 19.92 -2.48 26.04
C ARG A 92 20.56 -1.81 24.83
N SER A 93 20.75 -2.55 23.74
CA SER A 93 21.48 -2.07 22.57
C SER A 93 20.69 -1.07 21.74
N ASN A 94 19.35 -1.06 21.86
CA ASN A 94 18.47 -0.38 20.90
C ASN A 94 18.89 -0.67 19.46
N TRP A 95 19.35 -1.90 19.20
CA TRP A 95 19.76 -2.29 17.86
C TRP A 95 18.58 -2.10 16.91
N ALA A 96 18.86 -1.75 15.66
CA ALA A 96 17.85 -1.63 14.62
C ALA A 96 18.51 -1.86 13.26
N PRO A 97 17.80 -2.47 12.30
CA PRO A 97 18.33 -2.61 10.95
C PRO A 97 18.53 -1.23 10.31
N LYS A 98 19.55 -1.11 9.46
CA LYS A 98 19.83 0.17 8.77
C LYS A 98 18.73 0.54 7.77
N GLN A 99 18.17 -0.47 7.10
CA GLN A 99 17.16 -0.32 6.07
C GLN A 99 16.14 -1.44 6.16
N VAL A 100 14.92 -1.13 5.74
CA VAL A 100 13.80 -2.07 5.67
C VAL A 100 13.14 -1.99 4.29
N ASN A 101 12.48 -3.06 3.88
CA ASN A 101 11.61 -3.04 2.71
C ASN A 101 10.22 -2.60 3.15
N LEU A 102 9.69 -1.56 2.51
CA LEU A 102 8.36 -1.02 2.77
C LEU A 102 7.45 -1.30 1.59
N VAL A 103 6.26 -1.85 1.83
CA VAL A 103 5.19 -1.90 0.84
C VAL A 103 4.49 -0.55 0.79
N VAL A 104 4.33 0.00 -0.41
CA VAL A 104 3.75 1.32 -0.64
C VAL A 104 2.64 1.27 -1.69
N ALA A 105 1.60 2.07 -1.47
CA ALA A 105 0.60 2.43 -2.47
C ALA A 105 0.94 3.79 -3.09
N LYS A 106 0.75 3.94 -4.40
CA LYS A 106 1.15 5.13 -5.16
C LYS A 106 0.02 5.62 -6.04
N ALA A 107 -0.15 6.94 -6.14
CA ALA A 107 -1.10 7.58 -7.04
C ALA A 107 -0.49 8.83 -7.67
N ILE A 108 -0.58 8.98 -9.00
CA ILE A 108 -0.09 10.17 -9.71
C ILE A 108 -1.17 10.78 -10.58
N TYR A 109 -1.25 12.12 -10.52
CA TYR A 109 -1.99 12.92 -11.48
C TYR A 109 -1.34 14.31 -11.63
N LYS A 110 -0.91 14.68 -12.84
CA LYS A 110 -0.25 15.97 -13.13
C LYS A 110 0.89 16.27 -12.12
N ASN A 111 0.73 17.31 -11.30
CA ASN A 111 1.66 17.75 -10.28
C ASN A 111 1.44 17.09 -8.91
N TYR A 112 0.50 16.15 -8.79
CA TYR A 112 0.24 15.38 -7.59
C TYR A 112 0.89 14.00 -7.71
N ALA A 113 1.72 13.66 -6.74
CA ALA A 113 2.32 12.34 -6.59
C ALA A 113 2.18 11.91 -5.13
N TRP A 114 1.20 11.09 -4.82
CA TRP A 114 0.89 10.66 -3.46
C TRP A 114 1.42 9.26 -3.22
N VAL A 115 1.99 9.05 -2.04
CA VAL A 115 2.44 7.74 -1.57
C VAL A 115 1.86 7.46 -0.19
N ARG A 116 1.47 6.22 0.06
CA ARG A 116 1.07 5.74 1.40
C ARG A 116 1.97 4.57 1.78
N GLY A 117 2.54 4.62 2.97
CA GLY A 117 3.18 3.45 3.59
C GLY A 117 2.10 2.48 4.05
N LEU A 118 2.16 1.23 3.59
CA LEU A 118 1.15 0.22 3.93
C LEU A 118 1.64 -0.68 5.04
N MET A 119 2.86 -1.20 4.89
CA MET A 119 3.50 -2.03 5.90
C MET A 119 4.98 -2.23 5.63
N ILE A 120 5.72 -2.64 6.66
CA ILE A 120 7.11 -3.04 6.54
C ILE A 120 7.13 -4.55 6.23
N SER A 121 7.68 -4.91 5.07
CA SER A 121 7.74 -6.29 4.60
C SER A 121 8.74 -7.09 5.43
N THR A 122 8.31 -8.26 5.90
CA THR A 122 9.17 -9.26 6.54
C THR A 122 9.58 -10.33 5.52
N PRO A 123 10.68 -11.06 5.73
CA PRO A 123 11.17 -12.09 4.80
C PRO A 123 10.17 -13.24 4.53
N ASP A 124 9.27 -13.51 5.47
CA ASP A 124 8.43 -14.73 5.46
C ASP A 124 7.02 -14.53 4.88
N VAL A 125 6.67 -13.31 4.47
CA VAL A 125 5.30 -12.99 4.03
C VAL A 125 5.36 -12.06 2.82
N GLU A 126 4.55 -12.38 1.78
CA GLU A 126 3.89 -11.40 0.87
C GLU A 126 4.15 -11.42 -0.63
N GLU A 127 3.91 -12.57 -1.26
CA GLU A 127 3.39 -12.60 -2.63
C GLU A 127 1.88 -12.93 -2.73
N PRO A 128 1.29 -13.80 -1.88
CA PRO A 128 -0.10 -14.24 -2.06
C PRO A 128 -1.16 -13.14 -1.96
N TYR A 129 -0.85 -12.03 -1.27
CA TYR A 129 -1.80 -10.97 -0.96
C TYR A 129 -1.52 -9.66 -1.71
N PHE A 130 -0.67 -9.68 -2.74
CA PHE A 130 -0.24 -8.46 -3.41
C PHE A 130 -1.39 -7.65 -4.03
N HIS A 131 -2.46 -8.34 -4.47
CA HIS A 131 -3.68 -7.70 -4.95
C HIS A 131 -4.35 -6.77 -3.91
N ASN A 132 -4.19 -7.04 -2.61
CA ASN A 132 -4.72 -6.17 -1.55
C ASN A 132 -3.99 -4.82 -1.53
N TYR A 133 -2.67 -4.81 -1.76
CA TYR A 133 -1.91 -3.56 -1.84
C TYR A 133 -2.29 -2.75 -3.08
N GLU A 134 -2.59 -3.42 -4.20
CA GLU A 134 -3.14 -2.75 -5.39
C GLU A 134 -4.51 -2.14 -5.12
N MET A 135 -5.36 -2.79 -4.31
CA MET A 135 -6.62 -2.19 -3.86
C MET A 135 -6.37 -0.93 -3.02
N GLU A 136 -5.36 -0.91 -2.15
CA GLU A 136 -4.97 0.31 -1.41
C GLU A 136 -4.46 1.42 -2.34
N ALA A 137 -3.74 1.09 -3.41
CA ALA A 137 -3.33 2.05 -4.42
C ALA A 137 -4.53 2.69 -5.14
N ILE A 138 -5.53 1.88 -5.50
CA ILE A 138 -6.78 2.39 -6.08
C ILE A 138 -7.51 3.31 -5.09
N ARG A 139 -7.62 2.94 -3.81
CA ARG A 139 -8.23 3.81 -2.77
C ARG A 139 -7.50 5.14 -2.63
N LEU A 140 -6.16 5.12 -2.67
CA LEU A 140 -5.35 6.34 -2.67
C LEU A 140 -5.64 7.21 -3.90
N GLY A 141 -5.76 6.61 -5.09
CA GLY A 141 -6.16 7.30 -6.32
C GLY A 141 -7.56 7.91 -6.24
N VAL A 142 -8.53 7.19 -5.68
CA VAL A 142 -9.88 7.70 -5.42
C VAL A 142 -9.85 8.88 -4.45
N LYS A 143 -9.02 8.84 -3.40
CA LYS A 143 -8.82 9.98 -2.49
C LYS A 143 -8.26 11.19 -3.22
N LEU A 144 -7.24 10.98 -4.05
CA LEU A 144 -6.63 12.04 -4.86
C LEU A 144 -7.67 12.66 -5.80
N ARG A 145 -8.51 11.85 -6.45
CA ARG A 145 -9.62 12.31 -7.29
C ARG A 145 -10.58 13.24 -6.55
N LYS A 146 -11.00 12.82 -5.34
CA LYS A 146 -11.86 13.64 -4.47
C LYS A 146 -11.17 14.96 -4.12
N TYR A 147 -9.88 14.94 -3.79
CA TYR A 147 -9.10 16.12 -3.42
C TYR A 147 -9.00 17.14 -4.57
N ILE A 148 -8.72 16.69 -5.79
CA ILE A 148 -8.62 17.58 -6.97
C ILE A 148 -9.99 18.00 -7.51
N LYS A 149 -11.08 17.33 -7.11
CA LYS A 149 -12.47 17.59 -7.54
C LYS A 149 -12.66 17.48 -9.06
N GLU A 150 -11.98 16.52 -9.69
CA GLU A 150 -12.14 16.21 -11.11
C GLU A 150 -12.75 14.81 -11.28
N ASP A 151 -13.69 14.66 -12.22
CA ASP A 151 -14.35 13.39 -12.51
C ASP A 151 -13.56 12.60 -13.57
N ILE A 152 -12.40 12.08 -13.16
CA ILE A 152 -11.45 11.38 -14.05
C ILE A 152 -11.26 9.91 -13.67
N PRO A 153 -10.88 9.05 -14.64
CA PRO A 153 -10.64 7.64 -14.35
C PRO A 153 -9.47 7.42 -13.40
N VAL A 154 -9.61 6.46 -12.49
CA VAL A 154 -8.49 5.89 -11.72
C VAL A 154 -8.12 4.55 -12.36
N ILE A 155 -6.88 4.40 -12.79
CA ILE A 155 -6.41 3.20 -13.50
C ILE A 155 -5.31 2.47 -12.75
N ASN A 156 -5.42 1.14 -12.76
CA ASN A 156 -4.46 0.23 -12.14
C ASN A 156 -4.21 -0.98 -13.07
N ASP A 157 -3.06 -1.62 -12.96
CA ASP A 157 -2.70 -2.77 -13.81
C ASP A 157 -3.08 -4.14 -13.24
N CYS A 158 -3.54 -4.19 -11.99
CA CYS A 158 -4.10 -5.40 -11.38
C CYS A 158 -5.61 -5.52 -11.65
N LYS A 159 -5.98 -6.42 -12.57
CA LYS A 159 -7.38 -6.71 -12.92
C LYS A 159 -8.21 -7.11 -11.70
N ASP A 160 -7.65 -7.93 -10.82
CA ASP A 160 -8.38 -8.45 -9.66
C ASP A 160 -8.67 -7.36 -8.64
N ALA A 161 -7.72 -6.44 -8.39
CA ALA A 161 -7.95 -5.29 -7.52
C ALA A 161 -9.06 -4.38 -8.06
N VAL A 162 -9.02 -4.06 -9.36
CA VAL A 162 -10.08 -3.27 -10.02
C VAL A 162 -11.43 -3.99 -9.92
N ARG A 163 -11.46 -5.29 -10.21
CA ARG A 163 -12.67 -6.13 -10.14
C ARG A 163 -13.29 -6.11 -8.74
N HIS A 164 -12.48 -6.20 -7.69
CA HIS A 164 -12.94 -6.15 -6.31
C HIS A 164 -13.58 -4.81 -5.92
N LEU A 165 -13.10 -3.72 -6.51
CA LEU A 165 -13.53 -2.37 -6.17
C LEU A 165 -14.57 -1.78 -7.13
N HIS A 166 -14.80 -2.41 -8.29
CA HIS A 166 -15.69 -1.90 -9.34
C HIS A 166 -17.13 -1.67 -8.87
N GLY A 167 -17.60 -2.45 -7.89
CA GLY A 167 -18.93 -2.28 -7.29
C GLY A 167 -19.02 -1.19 -6.22
N ARG A 168 -17.90 -0.58 -5.83
CA ARG A 168 -17.81 0.41 -4.74
C ARG A 168 -17.43 1.79 -5.23
N TYR A 169 -16.54 1.89 -6.21
CA TYR A 169 -16.09 3.16 -6.74
C TYR A 169 -16.44 3.28 -8.22
N THR A 170 -17.03 4.42 -8.59
CA THR A 170 -17.27 4.77 -9.99
C THR A 170 -15.97 5.18 -10.68
N LEU A 171 -15.92 5.01 -12.01
CA LEU A 171 -14.81 5.44 -12.86
C LEU A 171 -13.43 4.94 -12.37
N ILE A 172 -13.38 3.67 -11.95
CA ILE A 172 -12.12 2.95 -11.79
C ILE A 172 -12.01 1.92 -12.90
N GLY A 173 -10.80 1.61 -13.36
CA GLY A 173 -10.62 0.67 -14.46
C GLY A 173 -9.25 0.04 -14.53
N TRP A 174 -9.17 -1.01 -15.34
CA TRP A 174 -7.95 -1.73 -15.62
C TRP A 174 -7.30 -1.20 -16.91
N GLN A 175 -5.98 -1.00 -16.86
CA GLN A 175 -5.13 -0.81 -18.03
C GLN A 175 -3.82 -1.59 -17.87
N PRO A 176 -3.12 -1.98 -18.94
CA PRO A 176 -1.86 -2.72 -18.81
C PRO A 176 -0.73 -1.88 -18.17
N ARG A 177 0.29 -2.55 -17.63
CA ARG A 177 1.40 -1.95 -16.86
C ARG A 177 2.10 -0.75 -17.53
N ASN A 178 2.22 -0.77 -18.86
CA ASN A 178 2.82 0.34 -19.62
C ASN A 178 2.02 1.66 -19.47
N CYS A 179 0.73 1.58 -19.15
CA CYS A 179 -0.13 2.74 -18.90
C CYS A 179 0.02 3.31 -17.49
N VAL A 180 0.48 2.52 -16.51
CA VAL A 180 0.67 2.95 -15.10
C VAL A 180 2.14 3.14 -14.72
N THR A 181 3.04 3.13 -15.70
CA THR A 181 4.51 3.19 -15.48
C THR A 181 4.96 4.40 -14.65
N ALA A 182 4.24 5.52 -14.72
CA ALA A 182 4.56 6.68 -13.88
C ALA A 182 4.38 6.38 -12.39
N ALA A 183 3.26 5.76 -11.98
CA ALA A 183 3.05 5.33 -10.59
C ALA A 183 4.06 4.26 -10.20
N HIS A 184 4.29 3.29 -11.08
CA HIS A 184 5.26 2.23 -10.86
C HIS A 184 6.66 2.75 -10.49
N ASN A 185 7.12 3.77 -11.21
CA ASN A 185 8.44 4.38 -11.02
C ASN A 185 8.49 5.45 -9.94
N LEU A 186 7.37 5.80 -9.31
CA LEU A 186 7.35 6.79 -8.24
C LEU A 186 8.12 6.27 -7.02
N LYS A 187 8.90 7.17 -6.44
CA LYS A 187 9.66 6.97 -5.20
C LYS A 187 9.07 7.89 -4.12
N ILE A 188 9.12 7.46 -2.86
CA ILE A 188 8.66 8.26 -1.71
C ILE A 188 9.30 9.66 -1.73
N SER A 189 10.61 9.74 -2.01
CA SER A 189 11.36 11.00 -2.07
C SER A 189 10.87 11.99 -3.14
N LYS A 190 10.09 11.54 -4.12
CA LYS A 190 9.49 12.37 -5.18
C LYS A 190 8.00 12.62 -4.95
N ALA A 191 7.43 12.10 -3.86
CA ALA A 191 6.03 12.30 -3.55
C ALA A 191 5.78 13.75 -3.11
N THR A 192 4.69 14.34 -3.59
CA THR A 192 4.18 15.62 -3.11
C THR A 192 3.39 15.49 -1.80
N LYS A 193 2.93 14.27 -1.48
CA LYS A 193 2.32 13.93 -0.19
C LYS A 193 2.65 12.49 0.18
N VAL A 194 3.06 12.28 1.43
CA VAL A 194 3.31 10.95 2.00
C VAL A 194 2.32 10.74 3.15
N TYR A 195 1.55 9.67 3.08
CA TYR A 195 0.58 9.27 4.10
C TYR A 195 1.24 8.28 5.06
N SER A 196 1.27 8.65 6.34
CA SER A 196 1.43 7.70 7.45
C SER A 196 0.08 7.04 7.77
N GLN A 197 0.09 6.01 8.60
CA GLN A 197 -1.10 5.37 9.14
C GLN A 197 -2.05 6.39 9.79
N LEU A 198 -1.55 7.20 10.72
CA LEU A 198 -2.35 8.25 11.38
C LEU A 198 -2.94 9.25 10.39
N LEU A 199 -2.11 9.79 9.48
CA LEU A 199 -2.58 10.77 8.50
C LEU A 199 -3.62 10.18 7.56
N TRP A 200 -3.50 8.91 7.23
CA TRP A 200 -4.49 8.21 6.44
C TRP A 200 -5.79 8.07 7.21
N ASP A 201 -5.75 7.60 8.45
CA ASP A 201 -6.95 7.39 9.27
C ASP A 201 -7.70 8.70 9.57
N GLU A 202 -6.97 9.81 9.72
CA GLU A 202 -7.57 11.15 9.88
C GLU A 202 -8.22 11.68 8.60
N ASP A 203 -7.51 11.60 7.47
CA ASP A 203 -8.02 12.08 6.19
C ASP A 203 -9.13 11.15 5.65
N TRP A 204 -9.05 9.86 5.97
CA TRP A 204 -9.96 8.79 5.56
C TRP A 204 -10.95 8.50 6.69
N VAL A 205 -11.83 9.45 6.96
CA VAL A 205 -13.09 9.14 7.63
C VAL A 205 -13.91 8.33 6.64
N ASP A 206 -14.36 7.14 7.05
CA ASP A 206 -15.39 6.36 6.36
C ASP A 206 -16.66 7.21 6.26
N GLU A 207 -16.69 8.13 5.31
CA GLU A 207 -17.93 8.59 4.70
C GLU A 207 -18.49 7.34 4.03
N GLU A 208 -19.36 6.64 4.77
CA GLU A 208 -20.12 5.47 4.35
C GLU A 208 -20.25 5.47 2.84
N ASP A 209 -19.68 4.43 2.20
CA ASP A 209 -19.82 4.15 0.79
C ASP A 209 -21.25 4.54 0.36
N GLU A 210 -21.42 5.71 -0.27
CA GLU A 210 -22.71 6.11 -0.83
C GLU A 210 -22.97 5.14 -1.98
N ILE A 211 -23.61 4.01 -1.65
CA ILE A 211 -24.13 3.03 -2.58
C ILE A 211 -25.21 3.76 -3.37
N TYR A 212 -24.83 4.33 -4.53
CA TYR A 212 -25.78 4.81 -5.53
C TYR A 212 -26.39 3.65 -6.33
#